data_AF-A0A437SSF9-F1
#
_entry.id   AF-A0A437SSF9-F1
#
_cell.length_a   1.000
_cell.length_b   1.000
_cell.length_c   1.000
_cell.angle_alpha   90.00
_cell.angle_beta   90.00
_cell.angle_gamma   90.00
#
_symmetry.space_group_name_H-M   'P 1'
#
loop_
_entity.id
_entity.type
_entity.pdbx_description
1 polymer ?
#
loop_
_entity_poly.entity_id
_entity_poly.type
_entity_poly.pdbx_seq_one_letter_code
_entity_poly.pdbx_strand_id
1 'polypeptide(L)'
;MADEQDKPTGFKPKFWPKAVLTNDGRHAFLQSVASNHVLHYTRVTLSSQKMVDGQGKMLDNEAISNLTGLSDDLKEGTVQLTPVVDNHFAVTADFDNKNVPDDIEFSSIGWYGRIDTVDPNDHDNVLAQGKEVLIAILPTTKDHEILAAGSLDQRSTQVISAQLDFTISDAANINMTVNEIGYVTRAELNSWEVDMEGKIKNADLSKLKFRKQMLDNNGYLQDKTWSATRNSDGTYTINLFDDDWTASKLYSVIEQVNGLSSSKADKTQVQDAKNAVQSNLEEAKNNLNGAISNLNNGKLNFKNVSDGYDL
;
A
#
# COMPACT_ATOMS: atom_id res chain seq x y z
N MET A 1 14.02 7.06 28.73
CA MET A 1 15.23 7.60 28.10
C MET A 1 15.52 6.68 26.95
N ALA A 2 15.11 7.08 25.74
CA ALA A 2 15.41 6.31 24.54
C ALA A 2 16.84 6.66 24.14
N ASP A 3 17.68 5.64 23.96
CA ASP A 3 19.07 5.80 23.59
C ASP A 3 19.20 6.58 22.29
N GLU A 4 20.02 7.61 22.34
CA GLU A 4 20.26 8.61 21.29
C GLU A 4 21.16 8.06 20.16
N GLN A 5 21.18 6.75 19.94
CA GLN A 5 22.11 6.08 19.02
C GLN A 5 21.50 5.54 17.73
N ASP A 6 20.20 5.67 17.51
CA ASP A 6 19.53 5.18 16.29
C ASP A 6 19.06 6.31 15.36
N LYS A 7 19.87 7.37 15.25
CA LYS A 7 19.76 8.28 14.10
C LYS A 7 20.55 7.67 12.94
N PRO A 8 19.95 7.46 11.75
CA PRO A 8 20.72 7.09 10.57
C PRO A 8 21.79 8.15 10.40
N THR A 9 23.06 7.73 10.52
CA THR A 9 24.21 8.64 10.42
C THR A 9 24.25 9.17 8.99
N GLY A 10 23.62 10.32 8.79
CA GLY A 10 23.64 11.07 7.54
C GLY A 10 25.08 11.25 7.06
N PHE A 11 25.25 11.16 5.74
CA PHE A 11 26.45 11.51 4.98
C PHE A 11 27.75 11.50 5.80
N LYS A 12 28.46 10.36 5.81
CA LYS A 12 29.88 10.40 6.21
C LYS A 12 30.59 11.27 5.17
N PRO A 13 31.20 12.42 5.53
CA PRO A 13 31.98 13.21 4.59
C PRO A 13 33.26 12.40 4.31
N LYS A 14 33.18 11.47 3.36
CA LYS A 14 34.36 10.80 2.83
C LYS A 14 35.05 11.86 1.98
N PHE A 15 36.11 12.41 2.55
CA PHE A 15 37.14 13.25 1.93
C PHE A 15 37.31 12.95 0.43
N TRP A 16 36.72 13.78 -0.43
CA TRP A 16 37.07 13.87 -1.84
C TRP A 16 37.96 15.12 -2.02
N PRO A 17 39.01 15.06 -2.86
CA PRO A 17 39.73 16.27 -3.26
C PRO A 17 38.77 17.25 -3.93
N LYS A 18 39.14 18.54 -4.02
CA LYS A 18 38.33 19.51 -4.74
C LYS A 18 38.15 19.05 -6.20
N ALA A 19 36.93 19.14 -6.72
CA ALA A 19 36.70 18.92 -8.14
C ALA A 19 37.55 19.88 -8.97
N VAL A 20 38.11 19.38 -10.06
CA VAL A 20 38.88 20.17 -11.02
C VAL A 20 37.99 20.45 -12.21
N LEU A 21 37.80 21.74 -12.50
CA LEU A 21 37.01 22.20 -13.64
C LEU A 21 37.85 22.08 -14.92
N THR A 22 37.32 21.43 -15.94
CA THR A 22 38.02 21.30 -17.24
C THR A 22 37.99 22.61 -18.01
N ASN A 23 38.80 22.71 -19.08
CA ASN A 23 38.78 23.83 -20.00
C ASN A 23 37.41 23.96 -20.67
N ASP A 24 36.83 22.83 -21.10
CA ASP A 24 35.51 22.79 -21.72
C ASP A 24 34.43 23.19 -20.72
N GLY A 25 34.53 22.75 -19.46
CA GLY A 25 33.65 23.17 -18.37
C GLY A 25 33.73 24.66 -18.09
N ARG A 26 34.95 25.22 -17.99
CA ARG A 26 35.14 26.68 -17.89
C ARG A 26 34.50 27.42 -19.05
N HIS A 27 34.68 26.92 -20.26
CA HIS A 27 34.09 27.53 -21.45
C HIS A 27 32.56 27.46 -21.43
N ALA A 28 31.99 26.32 -21.03
CA ALA A 28 30.56 26.13 -20.88
C ALA A 28 29.95 27.13 -19.88
N PHE A 29 30.57 27.30 -18.70
CA PHE A 29 30.14 28.29 -17.71
C PHE A 29 30.26 29.74 -18.22
N LEU A 30 31.28 30.05 -19.02
CA LEU A 30 31.43 31.36 -19.65
C LEU A 30 30.48 31.59 -20.82
N GLN A 31 29.88 30.56 -21.39
CA GLN A 31 28.86 30.69 -22.43
C GLN A 31 27.46 30.80 -21.83
N SER A 32 27.17 30.08 -20.73
CA SER A 32 25.85 30.11 -20.09
C SER A 32 25.47 31.47 -19.50
N VAL A 33 26.42 32.38 -19.29
CA VAL A 33 26.12 33.78 -18.92
C VAL A 33 25.40 34.55 -20.04
N ALA A 34 25.47 34.09 -21.29
CA ALA A 34 24.74 34.70 -22.40
C ALA A 34 23.24 34.42 -22.29
N SER A 35 22.39 35.43 -22.52
CA SER A 35 20.95 35.38 -22.26
C SER A 35 20.15 34.36 -23.09
N ASN A 36 20.76 33.73 -24.09
CA ASN A 36 20.14 32.74 -24.97
C ASN A 36 20.83 31.38 -24.90
N HIS A 37 21.64 31.13 -23.87
CA HIS A 37 22.35 29.87 -23.66
C HIS A 37 21.98 29.28 -22.30
N VAL A 38 21.79 27.97 -22.26
CA VAL A 38 21.38 27.23 -21.06
C VAL A 38 22.31 26.04 -20.86
N LEU A 39 22.84 25.90 -19.64
CA LEU A 39 23.65 24.76 -19.26
C LEU A 39 22.78 23.60 -18.77
N HIS A 40 22.80 22.49 -19.52
CA HIS A 40 22.16 21.25 -19.12
C HIS A 40 23.20 20.26 -18.60
N TYR A 41 23.05 19.83 -17.35
CA TYR A 41 23.77 18.67 -16.83
C TYR A 41 23.17 17.41 -17.46
N THR A 42 24.01 16.61 -18.11
CA THR A 42 23.51 15.47 -18.90
C THR A 42 23.66 14.17 -18.14
N ARG A 43 24.83 13.93 -17.53
CA ARG A 43 25.13 12.70 -16.78
C ARG A 43 26.36 12.88 -15.88
N VAL A 44 26.52 11.95 -14.95
CA VAL A 44 27.71 11.83 -14.09
C VAL A 44 28.14 10.37 -14.05
N THR A 45 29.42 10.08 -14.28
CA THR A 45 29.90 8.69 -14.39
C THR A 45 31.10 8.39 -13.51
N LEU A 46 31.17 7.15 -13.00
CA LEU A 46 32.40 6.57 -12.43
C LEU A 46 33.35 6.17 -13.57
N SER A 47 34.64 6.38 -13.37
CA SER A 47 35.70 5.98 -14.32
C SER A 47 36.87 5.33 -13.61
N SER A 48 37.52 4.37 -14.28
CA SER A 48 38.77 3.76 -13.81
C SER A 48 39.99 4.67 -14.04
N GLN A 49 39.81 5.80 -14.74
CA GLN A 49 40.91 6.71 -15.04
C GLN A 49 41.52 7.29 -13.77
N LYS A 50 42.79 6.96 -13.56
CA LYS A 50 43.63 7.55 -12.51
C LYS A 50 44.13 8.92 -12.95
N MET A 51 44.20 9.85 -12.00
CA MET A 51 44.75 11.20 -12.23
C MET A 51 46.26 11.23 -12.00
N VAL A 52 46.97 10.34 -12.70
CA VAL A 52 48.43 10.19 -12.64
C VAL A 52 49.04 10.20 -14.04
N ASP A 53 50.30 10.60 -14.14
CA ASP A 53 51.09 10.51 -15.37
C ASP A 53 51.56 9.07 -15.65
N GLY A 54 52.30 8.89 -16.75
CA GLY A 54 52.84 7.58 -17.15
C GLY A 54 53.87 6.99 -16.17
N GLN A 55 54.28 7.75 -15.16
CA GLN A 55 55.21 7.36 -14.11
C GLN A 55 54.49 7.15 -12.76
N GLY A 56 53.15 7.28 -12.72
CA GLY A 56 52.33 7.10 -11.53
C GLY A 56 52.34 8.31 -10.59
N LYS A 57 52.88 9.46 -11.01
CA LYS A 57 52.84 10.69 -10.22
C LYS A 57 51.52 11.40 -10.48
N MET A 58 50.88 11.94 -9.43
CA MET A 58 49.64 12.70 -9.57
C MET A 58 49.79 13.85 -10.57
N LEU A 59 48.83 13.94 -11.49
CA LEU A 59 48.67 15.08 -12.38
C LEU A 59 48.36 16.33 -11.55
N ASP A 60 48.88 17.47 -11.98
CA ASP A 60 48.45 18.75 -11.43
C ASP A 60 47.07 19.15 -11.98
N ASN A 61 46.47 20.17 -11.35
CA ASN A 61 45.14 20.64 -11.76
C ASN A 61 45.11 21.17 -13.19
N GLU A 62 46.23 21.69 -13.72
CA GLU A 62 46.29 22.20 -15.08
C GLU A 62 46.20 21.04 -16.09
N ALA A 63 46.98 19.98 -15.90
CA ALA A 63 46.93 18.76 -16.68
C ALA A 63 45.56 18.08 -16.62
N ILE A 64 44.96 17.97 -15.42
CA ILE A 64 43.59 17.44 -15.25
C ILE A 64 42.59 18.33 -16.00
N SER A 65 42.74 19.65 -15.94
CA SER A 65 41.80 20.56 -16.60
C SER A 65 41.83 20.51 -18.13
N ASN A 66 42.94 20.03 -18.71
CA ASN A 66 43.07 19.85 -20.17
C ASN A 66 42.38 18.56 -20.68
N LEU A 67 41.84 17.72 -19.79
CA LEU A 67 41.12 16.52 -20.19
C LEU A 67 39.75 16.89 -20.79
N THR A 68 39.44 16.31 -21.95
CA THR A 68 38.17 16.51 -22.68
C THR A 68 37.19 15.33 -22.50
N GLY A 69 37.60 14.29 -21.77
CA GLY A 69 36.86 13.06 -21.57
C GLY A 69 37.61 12.14 -20.60
N LEU A 70 36.91 11.13 -20.08
CA LEU A 70 37.49 10.06 -19.29
C LEU A 70 37.68 8.79 -20.14
N SER A 71 38.50 7.85 -19.68
CA SER A 71 38.84 6.64 -20.44
C SER A 71 37.68 5.67 -20.64
N ASP A 72 36.70 5.71 -19.75
CA ASP A 72 35.60 4.77 -19.66
C ASP A 72 34.45 5.33 -18.82
N ASP A 73 33.28 4.71 -19.00
CA ASP A 73 32.07 4.96 -18.22
C ASP A 73 31.69 3.65 -17.51
N LEU A 74 32.16 3.47 -16.27
CA LEU A 74 31.92 2.24 -15.51
C LEU A 74 30.47 2.15 -15.04
N LYS A 75 29.91 3.28 -14.59
CA LYS A 75 28.53 3.39 -14.14
C LYS A 75 28.06 4.83 -14.13
N GLU A 76 26.85 5.06 -14.60
CA GLU A 76 26.17 6.34 -14.51
C GLU A 76 25.45 6.48 -13.15
N GLY A 77 25.54 7.66 -12.56
CA GLY A 77 24.88 8.02 -11.31
C GLY A 77 23.52 8.66 -11.57
N THR A 78 22.59 8.46 -10.65
CA THR A 78 21.32 9.19 -10.65
C THR A 78 21.56 10.61 -10.20
N VAL A 79 21.27 11.59 -11.05
CA VAL A 79 21.54 13.02 -10.78
C VAL A 79 20.35 13.67 -10.08
N GLN A 80 20.60 14.39 -9.00
CA GLN A 80 19.65 15.29 -8.36
C GLN A 80 20.23 16.69 -8.24
N LEU A 81 19.34 17.68 -8.25
CA LEU A 81 19.69 19.09 -8.16
C LEU A 81 18.97 19.70 -6.97
N THR A 82 19.71 20.40 -6.12
CA THR A 82 19.08 21.18 -5.05
C THR A 82 18.47 22.45 -5.64
N PRO A 83 17.37 22.97 -5.07
CA PRO A 83 16.91 24.31 -5.40
C PRO A 83 18.02 25.33 -5.19
N VAL A 84 18.02 26.40 -5.99
CA VAL A 84 18.94 27.52 -5.80
C VAL A 84 18.54 28.26 -4.52
N VAL A 85 19.47 28.36 -3.58
CA VAL A 85 19.31 29.11 -2.33
C VAL A 85 20.55 29.99 -2.15
N ASP A 86 20.36 31.29 -1.96
CA ASP A 86 21.46 32.26 -1.78
C ASP A 86 22.53 32.19 -2.89
N ASN A 87 22.12 32.05 -4.15
CA ASN A 87 23.00 31.86 -5.32
C ASN A 87 23.83 30.57 -5.28
N HIS A 88 23.49 29.62 -4.40
CA HIS A 88 24.13 28.32 -4.33
C HIS A 88 23.15 27.22 -4.75
N PHE A 89 23.68 26.23 -5.47
CA PHE A 89 23.00 24.97 -5.70
C PHE A 89 24.05 23.87 -5.77
N ALA A 90 23.61 22.63 -5.55
CA ALA A 90 24.45 21.46 -5.67
C ALA A 90 23.88 20.49 -6.70
N VAL A 91 24.77 19.91 -7.49
CA VAL A 91 24.48 18.71 -8.28
C VAL A 91 24.96 17.51 -7.47
N THR A 92 24.04 16.64 -7.09
CA THR A 92 24.34 15.38 -6.41
C THR A 92 24.19 14.23 -7.41
N ALA A 93 25.10 13.27 -7.36
CA ALA A 93 25.03 12.04 -8.12
C ALA A 93 25.10 10.83 -7.17
N ASP A 94 24.10 9.96 -7.24
CA ASP A 94 24.01 8.73 -6.48
C ASP A 94 24.35 7.51 -7.34
N PHE A 95 25.33 6.73 -6.90
CA PHE A 95 25.76 5.48 -7.54
C PHE A 95 25.37 4.31 -6.63
N ASP A 96 24.22 3.70 -6.90
CA ASP A 96 23.76 2.52 -6.17
C ASP A 96 24.28 1.22 -6.81
N ASN A 97 24.55 0.21 -6.02
CA ASN A 97 25.01 -1.08 -6.55
C ASN A 97 23.86 -2.05 -6.94
N LYS A 98 22.63 -1.56 -7.15
CA LYS A 98 21.54 -2.42 -7.59
C LYS A 98 21.89 -3.05 -8.93
N ASN A 99 21.69 -4.35 -9.05
CA ASN A 99 21.97 -5.14 -10.27
C ASN A 99 23.43 -5.05 -10.75
N VAL A 100 24.37 -4.66 -9.87
CA VAL A 100 25.80 -4.67 -10.18
C VAL A 100 26.36 -6.05 -9.78
N PRO A 101 26.77 -6.92 -10.73
CA PRO A 101 27.15 -8.29 -10.41
C PRO A 101 28.52 -8.42 -9.75
N ASP A 102 29.44 -7.51 -10.07
CA ASP A 102 30.83 -7.52 -9.64
C ASP A 102 31.22 -6.16 -9.06
N ASP A 103 32.24 -6.14 -8.18
CA ASP A 103 32.77 -4.90 -7.63
C ASP A 103 33.25 -3.95 -8.74
N ILE A 104 32.89 -2.68 -8.62
CA ILE A 104 33.35 -1.61 -9.52
C ILE A 104 34.46 -0.84 -8.83
N GLU A 105 35.69 -1.03 -9.30
CA GLU A 105 36.85 -0.21 -8.93
C GLU A 105 36.87 1.07 -9.78
N PHE A 106 36.83 2.23 -9.13
CA PHE A 106 36.87 3.52 -9.82
C PHE A 106 37.90 4.47 -9.17
N SER A 107 38.46 5.37 -9.98
CA SER A 107 39.52 6.30 -9.58
C SER A 107 39.15 7.77 -9.81
N SER A 108 38.04 8.03 -10.51
CA SER A 108 37.50 9.37 -10.68
C SER A 108 36.01 9.36 -11.00
N ILE A 109 35.38 10.53 -10.85
CA ILE A 109 34.00 10.79 -11.21
C ILE A 109 33.98 11.94 -12.23
N GLY A 110 33.41 11.70 -13.40
CA GLY A 110 33.25 12.69 -14.47
C GLY A 110 31.86 13.32 -14.45
N TRP A 111 31.81 14.64 -14.51
CA TRP A 111 30.57 15.42 -14.57
C TRP A 111 30.42 15.98 -15.97
N TYR A 112 29.33 15.65 -16.66
CA TYR A 112 29.11 16.02 -18.05
C TYR A 112 27.92 16.97 -18.19
N GLY A 113 27.98 17.80 -19.22
CA GLY A 113 26.86 18.63 -19.61
C GLY A 113 27.06 19.24 -20.99
N ARG A 114 26.07 20.01 -21.42
CA ARG A 114 26.07 20.69 -22.72
C ARG A 114 25.45 22.08 -22.60
N ILE A 115 25.80 22.95 -23.52
CA ILE A 115 25.19 24.29 -23.65
C ILE A 115 24.21 24.27 -24.82
N ASP A 116 22.92 24.40 -24.51
CA ASP A 116 21.87 24.51 -25.52
C ASP A 116 21.59 26.00 -25.79
N THR A 117 21.31 26.35 -27.04
CA THR A 117 20.79 27.67 -27.42
C THR A 117 19.27 27.65 -27.30
N VAL A 118 18.70 28.61 -26.60
CA VAL A 118 17.25 28.71 -26.33
C VAL A 118 16.67 30.03 -26.84
N ASP A 119 15.35 30.12 -26.95
CA ASP A 119 14.67 31.39 -27.19
C ASP A 119 14.95 32.35 -26.01
N PRO A 120 15.43 33.59 -26.24
CA PRO A 120 15.69 34.55 -25.15
C PRO A 120 14.46 34.91 -24.30
N ASN A 121 13.25 34.64 -24.81
CA ASN A 121 11.98 34.94 -24.12
C ASN A 121 11.30 33.69 -23.57
N ASP A 122 11.77 32.50 -23.94
CA ASP A 122 11.25 31.21 -23.50
C ASP A 122 12.43 30.22 -23.40
N HIS A 123 13.06 30.19 -22.24
CA HIS A 123 14.27 29.39 -22.02
C HIS A 123 14.01 27.87 -21.98
N ASP A 124 12.76 27.43 -22.08
CA ASP A 124 12.40 26.01 -22.24
C ASP A 124 12.35 25.61 -23.73
N ASN A 125 12.29 26.59 -24.64
CA ASN A 125 12.31 26.37 -26.08
C ASN A 125 13.74 26.28 -26.63
N VAL A 126 14.24 25.05 -26.77
CA VAL A 126 15.57 24.76 -27.31
C VAL A 126 15.61 24.96 -28.83
N LEU A 127 16.40 25.93 -29.27
CA LEU A 127 16.64 26.25 -30.69
C LEU A 127 17.77 25.40 -31.29
N ALA A 128 18.81 25.11 -30.51
CA ALA A 128 19.92 24.26 -30.93
C ALA A 128 20.53 23.54 -29.73
N GLN A 129 20.78 22.23 -29.88
CA GLN A 129 21.47 21.45 -28.84
C GLN A 129 22.99 21.54 -28.99
N GLY A 130 23.66 21.76 -27.87
CA GLY A 130 25.12 21.74 -27.81
C GLY A 130 25.70 20.34 -27.82
N LYS A 131 27.02 20.27 -27.99
CA LYS A 131 27.77 19.04 -27.79
C LYS A 131 27.95 18.79 -26.28
N GLU A 132 27.76 17.54 -25.84
CA GLU A 132 28.16 17.13 -24.50
C GLU A 132 29.69 17.22 -24.31
N VAL A 133 30.10 17.80 -23.19
CA VAL A 133 31.48 17.96 -22.76
C VAL A 133 31.67 17.51 -21.32
N LEU A 134 32.88 17.08 -20.98
CA LEU A 134 33.28 16.86 -19.60
C LEU A 134 33.48 18.22 -18.92
N ILE A 135 32.66 18.55 -17.93
CA ILE A 135 32.66 19.83 -17.22
C ILE A 135 33.66 19.80 -16.06
N ALA A 136 33.60 18.76 -15.24
CA ALA A 136 34.43 18.67 -14.05
C ALA A 136 34.84 17.23 -13.79
N ILE A 137 35.95 17.07 -13.09
CA ILE A 137 36.49 15.79 -12.67
C ILE A 137 36.67 15.82 -11.16
N LEU A 138 36.15 14.81 -10.48
CA LEU A 138 36.39 14.58 -9.06
C LEU A 138 37.28 13.33 -8.91
N PRO A 139 38.59 13.49 -8.68
CA PRO A 139 39.49 12.36 -8.43
C PRO A 139 39.13 11.66 -7.11
N THR A 140 39.40 10.36 -6.98
CA THR A 140 39.41 9.71 -5.65
C THR A 140 40.59 10.20 -4.81
N THR A 141 40.48 10.16 -3.48
CA THR A 141 41.62 10.45 -2.58
C THR A 141 42.65 9.33 -2.54
N LYS A 142 42.26 8.11 -2.89
CA LYS A 142 43.12 6.94 -3.02
C LYS A 142 43.35 6.62 -4.49
N ASP A 143 44.21 5.64 -4.74
CA ASP A 143 44.44 5.07 -6.07
C ASP A 143 43.14 4.58 -6.73
N HIS A 144 42.23 4.01 -5.94
CA HIS A 144 40.86 3.67 -6.33
C HIS A 144 39.95 3.62 -5.08
N GLU A 145 38.64 3.70 -5.30
CA GLU A 145 37.58 3.33 -4.37
C GLU A 145 36.71 2.24 -5.00
N ILE A 146 35.89 1.57 -4.18
CA ILE A 146 35.09 0.42 -4.60
C ILE A 146 33.61 0.70 -4.35
N LEU A 147 32.80 0.55 -5.39
CA LEU A 147 31.37 0.28 -5.27
C LEU A 147 31.19 -1.24 -5.30
N ALA A 148 30.88 -1.85 -4.15
CA ALA A 148 30.78 -3.29 -4.03
C ALA A 148 29.62 -3.84 -4.87
N ALA A 149 29.71 -5.10 -5.28
CA ALA A 149 28.64 -5.81 -5.96
C ALA A 149 27.32 -5.73 -5.16
N GLY A 150 26.21 -5.66 -5.90
CA GLY A 150 24.86 -5.73 -5.37
C GLY A 150 24.55 -7.08 -4.74
N SER A 151 23.52 -7.11 -3.91
CA SER A 151 23.05 -8.37 -3.35
C SER A 151 22.42 -9.27 -4.43
N LEU A 152 22.53 -10.59 -4.26
CA LEU A 152 21.96 -11.61 -5.16
C LEU A 152 20.44 -11.48 -5.31
N ASP A 153 19.75 -10.84 -4.37
CA ASP A 153 18.31 -10.54 -4.42
C ASP A 153 17.97 -9.25 -5.21
N GLN A 154 18.93 -8.71 -5.97
CA GLN A 154 18.78 -7.52 -6.82
C GLN A 154 18.45 -6.25 -6.04
N ARG A 155 18.80 -6.20 -4.75
CA ARG A 155 18.70 -4.99 -3.92
C ARG A 155 20.03 -4.25 -3.85
N SER A 156 19.93 -2.93 -3.72
CA SER A 156 21.08 -2.10 -3.38
C SER A 156 21.47 -2.34 -1.92
N THR A 157 22.76 -2.61 -1.70
CA THR A 157 23.39 -2.75 -0.38
C THR A 157 24.36 -1.61 -0.10
N GLN A 158 24.73 -0.85 -1.12
CA GLN A 158 25.63 0.29 -1.03
C GLN A 158 25.21 1.39 -2.00
N VAL A 159 25.32 2.63 -1.53
CA VAL A 159 25.23 3.83 -2.34
C VAL A 159 26.48 4.68 -2.09
N ILE A 160 27.06 5.19 -3.16
CA ILE A 160 28.09 6.25 -3.10
C ILE A 160 27.44 7.52 -3.64
N SER A 161 27.49 8.59 -2.86
CA SER A 161 26.99 9.90 -3.27
C SER A 161 28.15 10.86 -3.48
N ALA A 162 28.17 11.54 -4.61
CA ALA A 162 29.09 12.63 -4.92
C ALA A 162 28.31 13.93 -5.10
N GLN A 163 28.85 15.04 -4.62
CA GLN A 163 28.21 16.35 -4.70
C GLN A 163 29.18 17.36 -5.30
N LEU A 164 28.68 18.19 -6.21
CA LEU A 164 29.39 19.32 -6.77
C LEU A 164 28.60 20.59 -6.45
N ASP A 165 29.17 21.42 -5.57
CA ASP A 165 28.60 22.70 -5.17
C ASP A 165 28.95 23.81 -6.16
N PHE A 166 27.94 24.59 -6.54
CA PHE A 166 28.04 25.72 -7.44
C PHE A 166 27.69 27.02 -6.73
N THR A 167 28.33 28.11 -7.17
CA THR A 167 28.04 29.48 -6.74
C THR A 167 27.80 30.33 -7.98
N ILE A 168 26.63 30.93 -8.08
CA ILE A 168 26.21 31.82 -9.17
C ILE A 168 26.70 33.24 -8.83
N SER A 169 27.39 33.89 -9.78
CA SER A 169 27.73 35.32 -9.70
C SER A 169 26.85 36.13 -10.65
N ASP A 170 26.78 37.46 -10.47
CA ASP A 170 25.80 38.43 -11.01
C ASP A 170 25.58 38.46 -12.55
N ALA A 171 26.17 37.55 -13.32
CA ALA A 171 25.98 37.41 -14.76
C ALA A 171 25.58 36.00 -15.25
N ALA A 172 25.49 34.98 -14.39
CA ALA A 172 25.25 33.61 -14.85
C ALA A 172 23.76 33.24 -14.93
N ASN A 173 23.20 33.28 -16.15
CA ASN A 173 21.90 32.69 -16.45
C ASN A 173 22.03 31.16 -16.54
N ILE A 174 21.95 30.47 -15.40
CA ILE A 174 21.90 29.00 -15.39
C ILE A 174 20.43 28.60 -15.35
N ASN A 175 19.82 28.36 -16.52
CA ASN A 175 18.55 27.66 -16.58
C ASN A 175 18.82 26.16 -16.51
N MET A 176 17.96 25.39 -15.83
CA MET A 176 18.25 23.99 -15.51
C MET A 176 17.04 23.14 -15.86
N THR A 177 17.11 22.44 -16.99
CA THR A 177 16.14 21.42 -17.34
C THR A 177 16.77 20.06 -17.05
N VAL A 178 16.34 19.43 -15.96
CA VAL A 178 16.72 18.07 -15.59
C VAL A 178 15.82 17.11 -16.33
N ASN A 179 16.40 16.24 -17.16
CA ASN A 179 15.68 15.03 -17.53
C ASN A 179 15.78 14.07 -16.34
N GLU A 180 14.82 14.16 -15.42
CA GLU A 180 14.63 13.20 -14.33
C GLU A 180 14.23 11.84 -14.91
N ILE A 181 15.18 11.07 -15.44
CA ILE A 181 14.97 9.63 -15.65
C ILE A 181 15.29 8.95 -14.31
N GLY A 182 14.31 8.98 -13.40
CA GLY A 182 14.46 8.30 -12.11
C GLY A 182 13.54 8.78 -10.98
N TYR A 183 12.98 9.97 -11.10
CA TYR A 183 11.93 10.46 -10.19
C TYR A 183 10.62 10.54 -10.94
N VAL A 184 9.55 10.06 -10.32
CA VAL A 184 8.20 10.41 -10.76
C VAL A 184 8.02 11.88 -10.42
N THR A 185 8.05 12.76 -11.41
CA THR A 185 7.77 14.19 -11.22
C THR A 185 6.40 14.34 -10.56
N ARG A 186 6.15 15.44 -9.84
CA ARG A 186 4.81 15.67 -9.25
C ARG A 186 3.71 15.74 -10.32
N ALA A 187 4.05 16.14 -11.54
CA ALA A 187 3.15 16.11 -12.69
C ALA A 187 2.85 14.67 -13.15
N GLU A 188 3.85 13.80 -13.23
CA GLU A 188 3.65 12.37 -13.52
C GLU A 188 2.93 11.64 -12.38
N LEU A 189 3.21 12.01 -11.13
CA LEU A 189 2.52 11.46 -9.96
C LEU A 189 1.04 11.85 -9.98
N ASN A 190 0.74 13.12 -10.29
CA ASN A 190 -0.62 13.58 -10.51
C ASN A 190 -1.26 12.91 -11.72
N SER A 191 -0.52 12.68 -12.81
CA SER A 191 -1.03 11.98 -13.99
C SER A 191 -1.34 10.51 -13.68
N TRP A 192 -0.52 9.86 -12.86
CA TRP A 192 -0.75 8.49 -12.38
C TRP A 192 -1.89 8.45 -11.37
N GLU A 193 -2.04 9.45 -10.50
CA GLU A 193 -3.18 9.59 -9.61
C GLU A 193 -4.48 9.73 -10.41
N VAL A 194 -4.51 10.60 -11.41
CA VAL A 194 -5.67 10.78 -12.31
C VAL A 194 -5.96 9.51 -13.11
N ASP A 195 -4.94 8.82 -13.63
CA ASP A 195 -5.11 7.56 -14.35
C ASP A 195 -5.59 6.42 -13.43
N MET A 196 -5.06 6.33 -12.22
CA MET A 196 -5.49 5.36 -11.20
C MET A 196 -6.91 5.64 -10.72
N GLU A 197 -7.25 6.90 -10.44
CA GLU A 197 -8.61 7.31 -10.14
C GLU A 197 -9.55 6.99 -11.30
N GLY A 198 -9.12 7.23 -12.53
CA GLY A 198 -9.85 6.88 -13.74
C GLY A 198 -10.10 5.38 -13.83
N LYS A 199 -9.08 4.55 -13.61
CA LYS A 199 -9.17 3.08 -13.61
C LYS A 199 -10.05 2.55 -12.48
N ILE A 200 -9.99 3.15 -11.29
CA ILE A 200 -10.85 2.79 -10.14
C ILE A 200 -12.31 3.21 -10.41
N LYS A 201 -12.55 4.42 -10.91
CA LYS A 201 -13.90 4.91 -11.27
C LYS A 201 -14.51 4.09 -12.41
N ASN A 202 -13.68 3.66 -13.35
CA ASN A 202 -14.08 2.83 -14.49
C ASN A 202 -14.06 1.32 -14.19
N ALA A 203 -13.68 0.90 -12.97
CA ALA A 203 -13.82 -0.47 -12.54
C ALA A 203 -15.31 -0.82 -12.47
N ASP A 204 -15.78 -1.48 -13.53
CA ASP A 204 -17.17 -1.89 -13.68
C ASP A 204 -17.45 -3.16 -12.89
N LEU A 205 -17.81 -2.99 -11.61
CA LEU A 205 -18.18 -4.09 -10.73
C LEU A 205 -19.52 -4.73 -11.12
N SER A 206 -20.28 -4.20 -12.09
CA SER A 206 -21.49 -4.87 -12.62
C SER A 206 -21.18 -6.18 -13.34
N LYS A 207 -19.92 -6.36 -13.76
CA LYS A 207 -19.39 -7.62 -14.32
C LYS A 207 -19.17 -8.70 -13.27
N LEU A 208 -19.10 -8.35 -11.98
CA LEU A 208 -19.07 -9.35 -10.91
C LEU A 208 -20.45 -10.02 -10.83
N LYS A 209 -20.42 -11.34 -10.98
CA LYS A 209 -21.61 -12.20 -11.04
C LYS A 209 -21.56 -13.13 -9.84
N PHE A 210 -22.60 -13.11 -9.02
CA PHE A 210 -22.76 -14.04 -7.92
C PHE A 210 -23.78 -15.09 -8.35
N ARG A 211 -23.33 -16.34 -8.44
CA ARG A 211 -24.20 -17.49 -8.70
C ARG A 211 -24.57 -18.12 -7.37
N LYS A 212 -25.85 -18.35 -7.15
CA LYS A 212 -26.34 -19.07 -5.96
C LYS A 212 -27.40 -20.07 -6.37
N GLN A 213 -27.35 -21.22 -5.70
CA GLN A 213 -28.31 -22.29 -5.81
C GLN A 213 -29.25 -22.23 -4.61
N MET A 214 -30.55 -22.36 -4.86
CA MET A 214 -31.60 -22.26 -3.84
C MET A 214 -32.79 -23.14 -4.21
N LEU A 215 -33.83 -23.16 -3.38
CA LEU A 215 -35.08 -23.86 -3.69
C LEU A 215 -36.18 -22.85 -4.01
N ASP A 216 -37.03 -23.15 -4.99
CA ASP A 216 -38.25 -22.38 -5.25
C ASP A 216 -39.41 -22.76 -4.31
N ASN A 217 -40.57 -22.16 -4.54
CA ASN A 217 -41.77 -22.37 -3.75
C ASN A 217 -42.31 -23.79 -3.72
N ASN A 218 -41.91 -24.61 -4.69
CA ASN A 218 -42.29 -26.01 -4.82
C ASN A 218 -41.18 -26.95 -4.34
N GLY A 219 -40.05 -26.43 -3.88
CA GLY A 219 -38.91 -27.21 -3.38
C GLY A 219 -37.98 -27.74 -4.47
N TYR A 220 -38.06 -27.21 -5.70
CA TYR A 220 -37.13 -27.56 -6.77
C TYR A 220 -35.86 -26.71 -6.72
N LEU A 221 -34.72 -27.32 -7.05
CA LEU A 221 -33.45 -26.60 -7.18
C LEU A 221 -33.53 -25.56 -8.29
N GLN A 222 -33.22 -24.33 -7.92
CA GLN A 222 -33.07 -23.19 -8.80
C GLN A 222 -31.61 -22.72 -8.79
N ASP A 223 -31.17 -22.23 -9.93
CA ASP A 223 -29.85 -21.66 -10.12
C ASP A 223 -30.00 -20.27 -10.73
N LYS A 224 -29.58 -19.24 -10.01
CA LYS A 224 -29.73 -17.86 -10.45
C LYS A 224 -28.41 -17.12 -10.28
N THR A 225 -28.21 -16.15 -11.17
CA THR A 225 -27.04 -15.29 -11.17
C THR A 225 -27.48 -13.85 -10.97
N TRP A 226 -26.89 -13.19 -9.98
CA TRP A 226 -27.11 -11.79 -9.66
C TRP A 226 -25.90 -10.96 -10.05
N SER A 227 -26.16 -9.76 -10.55
CA SER A 227 -25.15 -8.74 -10.80
C SER A 227 -25.26 -7.65 -9.73
N ALA A 228 -24.13 -7.09 -9.34
CA ALA A 228 -24.13 -5.92 -8.47
C ALA A 228 -24.73 -4.71 -9.20
N THR A 229 -25.58 -3.95 -8.50
CA THR A 229 -26.17 -2.71 -9.02
C THR A 229 -25.46 -1.53 -8.37
N ARG A 230 -25.08 -0.53 -9.17
CA ARG A 230 -24.44 0.69 -8.66
C ARG A 230 -25.48 1.67 -8.14
N ASN A 231 -25.31 2.14 -6.93
CA ASN A 231 -26.17 3.15 -6.30
C ASN A 231 -25.72 4.57 -6.67
N SER A 232 -26.57 5.55 -6.38
CA SER A 232 -26.30 6.97 -6.64
C SER A 232 -25.13 7.53 -5.81
N ASP A 233 -24.84 6.95 -4.65
CA ASP A 233 -23.71 7.29 -3.77
C ASP A 233 -22.38 6.61 -4.18
N GLY A 234 -22.39 5.82 -5.26
CA GLY A 234 -21.21 5.11 -5.76
C GLY A 234 -20.94 3.75 -5.12
N THR A 235 -21.73 3.34 -4.11
CA THR A 235 -21.67 1.98 -3.56
C THR A 235 -22.33 0.97 -4.50
N TYR A 236 -22.07 -0.32 -4.28
CA TYR A 236 -22.68 -1.41 -5.04
C TYR A 236 -23.46 -2.33 -4.11
N THR A 237 -24.69 -2.69 -4.51
CA THR A 237 -25.55 -3.60 -3.75
C THR A 237 -25.91 -4.84 -4.57
N ILE A 238 -26.04 -5.96 -3.88
CA ILE A 238 -26.55 -7.21 -4.43
C ILE A 238 -27.75 -7.59 -3.57
N ASN A 239 -28.95 -7.52 -4.15
CA ASN A 239 -30.16 -7.94 -3.46
C ASN A 239 -30.32 -9.46 -3.59
N LEU A 240 -30.09 -10.17 -2.49
CA LEU A 240 -30.26 -11.62 -2.42
C LEU A 240 -31.54 -12.03 -1.71
N PHE A 241 -32.20 -11.10 -1.01
CA PHE A 241 -33.28 -11.43 -0.07
C PHE A 241 -34.63 -11.58 -0.78
N ASP A 242 -34.98 -10.63 -1.66
CA ASP A 242 -36.30 -10.60 -2.28
C ASP A 242 -36.54 -11.75 -3.27
N ASP A 243 -35.47 -12.25 -3.88
CA ASP A 243 -35.52 -13.36 -4.82
C ASP A 243 -35.35 -14.73 -4.15
N ASP A 244 -34.75 -14.80 -2.96
CA ASP A 244 -34.48 -16.06 -2.27
C ASP A 244 -35.66 -16.49 -1.40
N TRP A 245 -36.51 -17.32 -2.01
CA TRP A 245 -37.64 -17.94 -1.34
C TRP A 245 -37.26 -18.69 -0.06
N THR A 246 -36.06 -19.29 0.03
CA THR A 246 -35.64 -20.03 1.23
C THR A 246 -35.41 -19.12 2.42
N ALA A 247 -34.85 -17.93 2.21
CA ALA A 247 -34.63 -16.93 3.24
C ALA A 247 -35.96 -16.34 3.74
N SER A 248 -36.87 -16.00 2.83
CA SER A 248 -38.21 -15.50 3.15
C SER A 248 -39.05 -16.54 3.92
N LYS A 249 -39.01 -17.81 3.49
CA LYS A 249 -39.76 -18.87 4.15
C LYS A 249 -39.18 -19.25 5.51
N LEU A 250 -37.86 -19.27 5.67
CA LEU A 250 -37.21 -19.51 6.97
C LEU A 250 -37.65 -18.46 8.01
N TYR A 251 -37.71 -17.19 7.63
CA TYR A 251 -38.24 -16.13 8.50
C TYR A 251 -39.69 -16.40 8.94
N SER A 252 -40.57 -16.76 7.99
CA SER A 252 -41.97 -17.09 8.30
C SER A 252 -42.13 -18.33 9.18
N VAL A 253 -41.27 -19.34 9.02
CA VAL A 253 -41.28 -20.57 9.83
C VAL A 253 -40.82 -20.26 11.26
N ILE A 254 -39.80 -19.40 11.44
CA ILE A 254 -39.37 -18.95 12.77
C ILE A 254 -40.51 -18.23 13.50
N GLU A 255 -41.26 -17.36 12.82
CA GLU A 255 -42.43 -16.71 13.42
C GLU A 255 -43.55 -17.71 13.78
N GLN A 256 -43.82 -18.67 12.91
CA GLN A 256 -44.82 -19.72 13.20
C GLN A 256 -44.42 -20.60 14.38
N VAL A 257 -43.14 -21.01 14.47
CA VAL A 257 -42.62 -21.79 15.59
C VAL A 257 -42.64 -20.99 16.88
N ASN A 258 -42.30 -19.70 16.85
CA ASN A 258 -42.43 -18.81 18.00
C ASN A 258 -43.90 -18.64 18.40
N GLY A 259 -44.81 -18.53 17.44
CA GLY A 259 -46.26 -18.49 17.66
C GLY A 259 -46.80 -19.77 18.30
N LEU A 260 -46.33 -20.94 17.86
CA LEU A 260 -46.66 -22.26 18.43
C LEU A 260 -46.13 -22.41 19.86
N SER A 261 -44.87 -22.01 20.10
CA SER A 261 -44.28 -21.91 21.45
C SER A 261 -45.05 -20.97 22.38
N SER A 262 -45.74 -19.98 21.81
CA SER A 262 -46.49 -18.95 22.55
C SER A 262 -47.98 -19.25 22.66
N SER A 263 -48.49 -20.24 21.92
CA SER A 263 -49.91 -20.53 21.86
C SER A 263 -50.36 -21.10 23.21
N LYS A 264 -51.23 -20.36 23.89
CA LYS A 264 -51.84 -20.72 25.18
C LYS A 264 -52.61 -22.06 25.14
N ALA A 265 -52.93 -22.59 23.96
CA ALA A 265 -53.75 -23.79 23.79
C ALA A 265 -53.17 -25.01 24.51
N ASP A 266 -51.86 -25.27 24.41
CA ASP A 266 -51.26 -26.43 25.09
C ASP A 266 -51.21 -26.27 26.61
N LYS A 267 -51.02 -25.05 27.12
CA LYS A 267 -50.97 -24.81 28.58
C LYS A 267 -52.37 -24.79 29.21
N THR A 268 -53.37 -24.25 28.53
CA THR A 268 -54.75 -24.20 29.03
C THR A 268 -55.40 -25.56 28.99
N GLN A 269 -55.26 -26.34 27.91
CA GLN A 269 -55.84 -27.70 27.85
C GLN A 269 -55.22 -28.66 28.87
N VAL A 270 -53.91 -28.57 29.11
CA VAL A 270 -53.26 -29.35 30.17
C VAL A 270 -53.74 -28.92 31.56
N GLN A 271 -53.96 -27.61 31.78
CA GLN A 271 -54.48 -27.12 33.06
C GLN A 271 -55.95 -27.51 33.27
N ASP A 272 -56.78 -27.48 32.24
CA ASP A 272 -58.18 -27.90 32.30
C ASP A 272 -58.29 -29.40 32.56
N ALA A 273 -57.46 -30.22 31.90
CA ALA A 273 -57.35 -31.65 32.17
C ALA A 273 -56.90 -31.92 33.62
N LYS A 274 -55.92 -31.16 34.13
CA LYS A 274 -55.48 -31.24 35.53
C LYS A 274 -56.60 -30.90 36.50
N ASN A 275 -57.36 -29.84 36.23
CA ASN A 275 -58.49 -29.43 37.06
C ASN A 275 -59.62 -30.48 37.05
N ALA A 276 -59.93 -31.07 35.89
CA ALA A 276 -60.93 -32.13 35.77
C ALA A 276 -60.53 -33.40 36.54
N VAL A 277 -59.27 -33.84 36.42
CA VAL A 277 -58.74 -34.97 37.19
C VAL A 277 -58.82 -34.69 38.69
N GLN A 278 -58.51 -33.46 39.12
CA GLN A 278 -58.56 -33.09 40.53
C GLN A 278 -59.99 -33.05 41.06
N SER A 279 -60.95 -32.56 40.28
CA SER A 279 -62.39 -32.61 40.63
C SER A 279 -62.86 -34.06 40.82
N ASN A 280 -62.54 -34.95 39.88
CA ASN A 280 -62.92 -36.35 39.94
C ASN A 280 -62.30 -37.06 41.17
N LEU A 281 -61.06 -36.70 41.52
CA LEU A 281 -60.39 -37.24 42.70
C LEU A 281 -61.08 -36.81 44.00
N GLU A 282 -61.49 -35.54 44.12
CA GLU A 282 -62.21 -35.05 45.30
C GLU A 282 -63.61 -35.66 45.42
N GLU A 283 -64.31 -35.83 44.30
CA GLU A 283 -65.59 -36.55 44.29
C GLU A 283 -65.44 -38.00 44.76
N ALA A 284 -64.43 -38.72 44.25
CA ALA A 284 -64.14 -40.09 44.68
C ALA A 284 -63.80 -40.17 46.19
N LYS A 285 -63.01 -39.22 46.71
CA LYS A 285 -62.72 -39.12 48.15
C LYS A 285 -63.98 -38.89 48.97
N ASN A 286 -64.85 -37.98 48.53
CA ASN A 286 -66.10 -37.69 49.23
C ASN A 286 -67.04 -38.89 49.24
N ASN A 287 -67.16 -39.60 48.12
CA ASN A 287 -67.94 -40.82 48.02
C ASN A 287 -67.40 -41.92 48.95
N LEU A 288 -66.07 -42.10 49.00
CA LEU A 288 -65.43 -43.06 49.90
C LEU A 288 -65.65 -42.68 51.38
N ASN A 289 -65.48 -41.41 51.73
CA ASN A 289 -65.73 -40.92 53.08
C ASN A 289 -67.20 -41.09 53.49
N GLY A 290 -68.14 -40.87 52.57
CA GLY A 290 -69.56 -41.15 52.77
C GLY A 290 -69.80 -42.64 53.03
N ALA A 291 -69.19 -43.53 52.24
CA ALA A 291 -69.29 -44.97 52.45
C ALA A 291 -68.70 -45.42 53.80
N ILE A 292 -67.53 -44.89 54.19
CA ILE A 292 -66.92 -45.15 55.51
C ILE A 292 -67.81 -44.61 56.63
N SER A 293 -68.38 -43.41 56.48
CA SER A 293 -69.31 -42.84 57.46
C SER A 293 -70.57 -43.70 57.61
N ASN A 294 -71.11 -44.22 56.50
CA ASN A 294 -72.24 -45.15 56.53
C ASN A 294 -71.89 -46.49 57.20
N LEU A 295 -70.66 -46.99 57.01
CA LEU A 295 -70.15 -48.15 57.74
C LEU A 295 -69.99 -47.88 59.25
N ASN A 296 -69.57 -46.67 59.64
CA ASN A 296 -69.37 -46.29 61.04
C ASN A 296 -70.69 -45.93 61.76
N ASN A 297 -71.65 -45.32 61.06
CA ASN A 297 -72.98 -44.96 61.58
C ASN A 297 -73.96 -46.13 61.51
N GLY A 298 -73.73 -47.06 60.58
CA GLY A 298 -74.30 -48.39 60.60
C GLY A 298 -73.63 -49.21 61.69
N LYS A 299 -74.07 -49.02 62.94
CA LYS A 299 -74.10 -50.13 63.92
C LYS A 299 -74.45 -51.39 63.15
N LEU A 300 -73.46 -52.28 62.99
CA LEU A 300 -73.64 -53.67 62.62
C LEU A 300 -74.75 -54.22 63.52
N ASN A 301 -75.99 -54.16 63.04
CA ASN A 301 -77.13 -54.82 63.64
C ASN A 301 -76.94 -56.30 63.33
N PHE A 302 -75.99 -56.93 64.02
CA PHE A 302 -76.06 -58.34 64.32
C PHE A 302 -77.29 -58.53 65.21
N LYS A 303 -78.47 -58.59 64.60
CA LYS A 303 -79.63 -59.18 65.26
C LYS A 303 -79.38 -60.68 65.30
N ASN A 304 -78.73 -61.08 66.38
CA ASN A 304 -78.90 -62.39 66.98
C ASN A 304 -80.41 -62.62 67.11
N VAL A 305 -80.98 -63.54 66.32
CA VAL A 305 -82.35 -64.02 66.52
C VAL A 305 -82.22 -65.41 67.11
N SER A 306 -82.12 -65.46 68.44
CA SER A 306 -82.31 -66.67 69.23
C SER A 306 -83.74 -66.65 69.76
N ASP A 307 -84.48 -67.64 69.26
CA ASP A 307 -85.49 -68.48 69.90
C ASP A 307 -86.82 -67.90 70.39
N GLY A 308 -87.89 -68.63 70.03
CA GLY A 308 -89.18 -68.56 70.70
C GLY A 308 -90.34 -69.11 69.87
N TYR A 309 -90.58 -70.42 69.99
CA TYR A 309 -91.84 -71.08 69.61
C TYR A 309 -93.05 -70.47 70.34
N ASP A 310 -94.24 -70.49 69.70
CA ASP A 310 -95.44 -71.17 70.24
C ASP A 310 -96.64 -71.09 69.27
N LEU A 311 -96.77 -72.13 68.43
CA LEU A 311 -97.91 -73.07 68.36
C LEU A 311 -97.46 -74.34 67.62
#